data_AF-A0A315W1C7-F1
#
_entry.id   AF-A0A315W1C7-F1
#
_cell.length_a   1.000
_cell.length_b   1.000
_cell.length_c   1.000
_cell.angle_alpha   90.00
_cell.angle_beta   90.00
_cell.angle_gamma   90.00
#
_symmetry.space_group_name_H-M   'P 1'
#
loop_
_entity.id
_entity.type
_entity.pdbx_description
1 polymer ?
#
loop_
_entity_poly.entity_id
_entity_poly.type
_entity_poly.pdbx_seq_one_letter_code
_entity_poly.pdbx_strand_id
1 'polypeptide(L)'
;MVESQRSRMEELERASEDLKEELRRREEDFEERLLLARQQQTSTLKSQVSSNVSMIKLQKQLADRSNTVTELENRYQLLQEQEKPKLTRVLQAQRTMKASNDAAMAKVDELTAQLKAERMKNLELDKQLQTVNVTKILVEQVRCGAVTVVTGIALQERIGDLEQERELLKESNKKLLNSAFDVSQQQKWHLQEQQLKLQIVQLETALKADLVDKNEILDRIQSERGLFPSHNVNLQMINTLNRTVLSSQEKDYTAAELTEALLLIKKQKCEKSGDLAFLLEVDEDGSGAQQGSIRELRAAHAETIQELEKTRNLLNMESQISKDYKVELEAALRKMSSDKVGFEQKLERQIQLLDARAAKISKLEGQLRDIAYGTKSFSFKPDMTAENEAEISNEDVHLGRGENLLELQIVCASLTPSALQALGDAEPSTFCTYSFYLFEPHATPVATGRSPRYGFTSKYVMNTDERLVEYLRRSPVKVELHQALGVDWRTVATAQLQLQQLLEQQGKVYGSIPLVGIHEDARSFGSLEYWLRLKNPITETTSTNQDKMKAVDQPQ
;
A
#
# COMPACT_ATOMS: atom_id res chain seq x y z
N MET A 1 20.46 113.46 112.38
CA MET A 1 20.71 113.86 110.98
C MET A 1 21.60 112.85 110.26
N VAL A 2 22.86 112.65 110.69
CA VAL A 2 23.81 111.71 110.04
C VAL A 2 23.26 110.29 109.89
N GLU A 3 22.66 109.71 110.92
CA GLU A 3 22.10 108.34 110.88
C GLU A 3 20.96 108.19 109.87
N SER A 4 20.09 109.19 109.75
CA SER A 4 19.02 109.21 108.74
C SER A 4 19.58 109.29 107.32
N GLN A 5 20.72 109.94 107.10
CA GLN A 5 21.41 109.91 105.82
C GLN A 5 22.14 108.58 105.56
N ARG A 6 22.59 107.87 106.60
CA ARG A 6 23.13 106.50 106.45
C ARG A 6 22.05 105.47 106.12
N SER A 7 20.93 105.45 106.84
CA SER A 7 19.79 104.56 106.52
C SER A 7 19.36 104.74 105.06
N ARG A 8 19.18 106.00 104.64
CA ARG A 8 18.82 106.35 103.25
C ARG A 8 19.91 106.00 102.23
N MET A 9 21.18 105.95 102.63
CA MET A 9 22.29 105.52 101.77
C MET A 9 22.25 103.99 101.60
N GLU A 10 22.12 103.23 102.69
CA GLU A 10 21.96 101.78 102.66
C GLU A 10 20.69 101.33 101.91
N GLU A 11 19.58 102.08 102.04
CA GLU A 11 18.34 101.85 101.29
C GLU A 11 18.54 102.06 99.78
N LEU A 12 19.31 103.09 99.38
CA LEU A 12 19.65 103.35 97.98
C LEU A 12 20.71 102.37 97.44
N GLU A 13 21.61 101.89 98.28
CA GLU A 13 22.59 100.85 97.93
C GLU A 13 21.90 99.51 97.70
N ARG A 14 21.02 99.06 98.61
CA ARG A 14 20.17 97.86 98.42
C ARG A 14 19.32 97.98 97.16
N ALA A 15 18.61 99.08 96.96
CA ALA A 15 17.84 99.31 95.72
C ALA A 15 18.72 99.34 94.46
N SER A 16 19.99 99.78 94.57
CA SER A 16 20.96 99.73 93.47
C SER A 16 21.51 98.31 93.23
N GLU A 17 21.56 97.45 94.24
CA GLU A 17 21.92 96.04 94.11
C GLU A 17 20.75 95.23 93.55
N ASP A 18 19.53 95.42 94.07
CA ASP A 18 18.30 94.82 93.54
C ASP A 18 18.10 95.15 92.05
N LEU A 19 18.31 96.41 91.64
CA LEU A 19 18.22 96.81 90.22
C LEU A 19 19.33 96.22 89.34
N LYS A 20 20.52 95.92 89.88
CA LYS A 20 21.59 95.20 89.15
C LYS A 20 21.25 93.71 89.02
N GLU A 21 20.71 93.12 90.07
CA GLU A 21 20.24 91.73 90.12
C GLU A 21 19.07 91.54 89.13
N GLU A 22 18.11 92.46 89.08
CA GLU A 22 17.05 92.48 88.06
C GLU A 22 17.61 92.68 86.65
N LEU A 23 18.51 93.65 86.43
CA LEU A 23 19.12 93.88 85.13
C LEU A 23 19.85 92.62 84.64
N ARG A 24 20.65 91.99 85.49
CA ARG A 24 21.41 90.79 85.17
C ARG A 24 20.49 89.60 84.85
N ARG A 25 19.45 89.39 85.66
CA ARG A 25 18.43 88.38 85.36
C ARG A 25 17.69 88.67 84.06
N ARG A 26 17.49 89.95 83.69
CA ARG A 26 16.93 90.36 82.40
C ARG A 26 17.90 90.10 81.24
N GLU A 27 19.18 90.35 81.42
CA GLU A 27 20.22 90.03 80.42
C GLU A 27 20.27 88.52 80.18
N GLU A 28 20.27 87.70 81.25
CA GLU A 28 20.19 86.23 81.18
C GLU A 28 18.89 85.76 80.49
N ASP A 29 17.72 86.34 80.85
CA ASP A 29 16.41 86.17 80.19
C ASP A 29 16.49 86.44 78.66
N PHE A 30 17.21 87.48 78.25
CA PHE A 30 17.34 87.89 76.86
C PHE A 30 18.34 87.04 76.10
N GLU A 31 19.46 86.64 76.72
CA GLU A 31 20.43 85.71 76.12
C GLU A 31 19.82 84.32 75.91
N GLU A 32 19.07 83.77 76.88
CA GLU A 32 18.37 82.50 76.72
C GLU A 32 17.35 82.58 75.57
N ARG A 33 16.55 83.65 75.50
CA ARG A 33 15.60 83.88 74.40
C ARG A 33 16.32 84.01 73.05
N LEU A 34 17.48 84.66 73.00
CA LEU A 34 18.28 84.79 71.78
C LEU A 34 18.86 83.43 71.32
N LEU A 35 19.31 82.60 72.27
CA LEU A 35 19.79 81.25 72.03
C LEU A 35 18.65 80.34 71.54
N LEU A 36 17.49 80.36 72.20
CA LEU A 36 16.29 79.62 71.80
C LEU A 36 15.82 80.05 70.40
N ALA A 37 15.79 81.35 70.09
CA ALA A 37 15.44 81.85 68.75
C ALA A 37 16.43 81.37 67.68
N ARG A 38 17.74 81.41 67.95
CA ARG A 38 18.78 80.86 67.06
C ARG A 38 18.65 79.34 66.89
N GLN A 39 18.32 78.61 67.96
CA GLN A 39 18.11 77.16 67.91
C GLN A 39 16.85 76.80 67.11
N GLN A 40 15.75 77.52 67.29
CA GLN A 40 14.53 77.36 66.49
C GLN A 40 14.78 77.69 65.02
N GLN A 41 15.43 78.82 64.70
CA GLN A 41 15.77 79.21 63.33
C GLN A 41 16.67 78.16 62.65
N THR A 42 17.72 77.69 63.33
CA THR A 42 18.62 76.66 62.77
C THR A 42 17.95 75.28 62.67
N SER A 43 17.01 74.93 63.56
CA SER A 43 16.20 73.71 63.43
C SER A 43 15.25 73.77 62.22
N THR A 44 14.63 74.93 61.98
CA THR A 44 13.73 75.18 60.84
C THR A 44 14.50 75.18 59.51
N LEU A 45 15.68 75.80 59.47
CA LEU A 45 16.57 75.71 58.31
C LEU A 45 17.05 74.27 58.07
N LYS A 46 17.38 73.50 59.12
CA LYS A 46 17.76 72.09 59.00
C LYS A 46 16.61 71.21 58.48
N SER A 47 15.38 71.40 58.96
CA SER A 47 14.21 70.64 58.49
C SER A 47 13.84 71.01 57.05
N GLN A 48 13.89 72.30 56.68
CA GLN A 48 13.66 72.77 55.32
C GLN A 48 14.74 72.26 54.34
N VAL A 49 16.03 72.30 54.72
CA VAL A 49 17.11 71.71 53.92
C VAL A 49 16.94 70.19 53.80
N SER A 50 16.58 69.49 54.87
CA SER A 50 16.31 68.04 54.83
C SER A 50 15.14 67.69 53.91
N SER A 51 14.09 68.53 53.90
CA SER A 51 12.93 68.41 53.01
C SER A 51 13.30 68.67 51.55
N ASN A 52 14.09 69.72 51.28
CA ASN A 52 14.57 70.01 49.92
C ASN A 52 15.50 68.89 49.41
N VAL A 53 16.35 68.33 50.26
CA VAL A 53 17.23 67.19 49.91
C VAL A 53 16.42 65.91 49.66
N SER A 54 15.33 65.65 50.39
CA SER A 54 14.46 64.51 50.08
C SER A 54 13.66 64.73 48.78
N MET A 55 13.18 65.96 48.54
CA MET A 55 12.53 66.35 47.29
C MET A 55 13.45 66.18 46.07
N ILE A 56 14.70 66.65 46.14
CA ILE A 56 15.68 66.49 45.06
C ILE A 56 16.02 65.02 44.82
N LYS A 57 16.14 64.20 45.88
CA LYS A 57 16.33 62.74 45.75
C LYS A 57 15.14 62.06 45.06
N LEU A 58 13.91 62.45 45.43
CA LEU A 58 12.69 61.94 44.80
C LEU A 58 12.58 62.38 43.32
N GLN A 59 12.85 63.66 43.02
CA GLN A 59 12.88 64.18 41.65
C GLN A 59 13.91 63.45 40.79
N LYS A 60 15.13 63.21 41.30
CA LYS A 60 16.11 62.39 40.60
C LYS A 60 15.61 60.97 40.36
N GLN A 61 15.10 60.28 41.39
CA GLN A 61 14.56 58.93 41.22
C GLN A 61 13.39 58.86 40.22
N LEU A 62 12.59 59.93 40.12
CA LEU A 62 11.48 60.05 39.19
C LEU A 62 12.00 60.28 37.75
N ALA A 63 13.02 61.13 37.56
CA ALA A 63 13.69 61.32 36.27
C ALA A 63 14.43 60.05 35.81
N ASP A 64 15.22 59.42 36.68
CA ASP A 64 15.92 58.16 36.42
C ASP A 64 14.90 57.07 35.99
N ARG A 65 13.77 56.95 36.70
CA ARG A 65 12.67 56.04 36.30
C ARG A 65 12.02 56.43 34.98
N SER A 66 11.74 57.71 34.75
CA SER A 66 11.15 58.19 33.50
C SER A 66 12.02 57.83 32.29
N ASN A 67 13.34 57.94 32.43
CA ASN A 67 14.30 57.54 31.39
C ASN A 67 14.27 56.02 31.17
N THR A 68 14.22 55.21 32.23
CA THR A 68 14.08 53.75 32.05
C THR A 68 12.76 53.34 31.39
N VAL A 69 11.67 54.09 31.60
CA VAL A 69 10.39 53.85 30.92
C VAL A 69 10.49 54.18 29.44
N THR A 70 11.02 55.34 29.06
CA THR A 70 11.16 55.70 27.63
C THR A 70 12.16 54.80 26.89
N GLU A 71 13.23 54.33 27.54
CA GLU A 71 14.10 53.27 26.99
C GLU A 71 13.34 51.96 26.72
N LEU A 72 12.47 51.53 27.64
CA LEU A 72 11.68 50.31 27.50
C LEU A 72 10.59 50.46 26.42
N GLU A 73 9.94 51.62 26.34
CA GLU A 73 8.98 51.96 25.29
C GLU A 73 9.64 51.94 23.90
N ASN A 74 10.82 52.54 23.75
CA ASN A 74 11.59 52.52 22.51
C ASN A 74 12.01 51.09 22.12
N ARG A 75 12.46 50.26 23.07
CA ARG A 75 12.75 48.83 22.83
C ARG A 75 11.51 48.03 22.43
N TYR A 76 10.37 48.31 23.06
CA TYR A 76 9.09 47.66 22.72
C TYR A 76 8.61 48.04 21.31
N GLN A 77 8.71 49.32 20.93
CA GLN A 77 8.40 49.78 19.57
C GLN A 77 9.30 49.09 18.54
N LEU A 78 10.62 49.06 18.76
CA LEU A 78 11.57 48.39 17.87
C LEU A 78 11.27 46.89 17.70
N LEU A 79 10.93 46.18 18.79
CA LEU A 79 10.51 44.77 18.72
C LEU A 79 9.21 44.61 17.92
N GLN A 80 8.21 45.46 18.18
CA GLN A 80 6.93 45.42 17.48
C GLN A 80 7.09 45.71 15.96
N GLU A 81 8.00 46.61 15.59
CA GLU A 81 8.37 46.88 14.19
C GLU A 81 9.17 45.74 13.55
N GLN A 82 9.94 44.97 14.31
CA GLN A 82 10.60 43.76 13.81
C GLN A 82 9.64 42.56 13.66
N GLU A 83 8.54 42.49 14.42
CA GLU A 83 7.59 41.37 14.37
C GLU A 83 6.49 41.54 13.31
N LYS A 84 5.93 42.75 13.13
CA LYS A 84 4.96 43.05 12.06
C LYS A 84 5.36 42.53 10.66
N PRO A 85 6.59 42.76 10.14
CA PRO A 85 7.00 42.23 8.85
C PRO A 85 7.24 40.72 8.84
N LYS A 86 7.66 40.11 9.97
CA LYS A 86 7.76 38.64 10.09
C LYS A 86 6.39 38.00 9.95
N LEU A 87 5.39 38.50 10.70
CA LEU A 87 4.00 38.03 10.62
C LEU A 87 3.41 38.23 9.22
N THR A 88 3.67 39.38 8.59
CA THR A 88 3.22 39.68 7.22
C THR A 88 3.83 38.71 6.20
N ARG A 89 5.13 38.40 6.30
CA ARG A 89 5.81 37.42 5.43
C ARG A 89 5.26 36.00 5.64
N VAL A 90 5.00 35.59 6.88
CA VAL A 90 4.39 34.29 7.19
C VAL A 90 2.98 34.18 6.60
N LEU A 91 2.16 35.23 6.73
CA LEU A 91 0.81 35.26 6.14
C LEU A 91 0.84 35.27 4.60
N GLN A 92 1.83 35.93 3.98
CA GLN A 92 2.04 35.86 2.53
C GLN A 92 2.47 34.46 2.09
N ALA A 93 3.46 33.85 2.75
CA ALA A 93 3.92 32.50 2.46
C ALA A 93 2.81 31.44 2.66
N GLN A 94 1.98 31.59 3.69
CA GLN A 94 0.82 30.71 3.90
C GLN A 94 -0.22 30.87 2.79
N ARG A 95 -0.43 32.10 2.26
CA ARG A 95 -1.35 32.35 1.14
C ARG A 95 -0.82 31.78 -0.18
N THR A 96 0.48 31.93 -0.49
CA THR A 96 1.06 31.35 -1.70
C THR A 96 1.13 29.83 -1.64
N MET A 97 1.45 29.25 -0.48
CA MET A 97 1.39 27.79 -0.27
C MET A 97 -0.04 27.25 -0.41
N LYS A 98 -1.05 27.93 0.16
CA LYS A 98 -2.46 27.57 -0.06
C LYS A 98 -2.81 27.61 -1.54
N ALA A 99 -2.60 28.73 -2.23
CA ALA A 99 -2.90 28.85 -3.66
C ALA A 99 -2.16 27.80 -4.53
N SER A 100 -0.94 27.41 -4.16
CA SER A 100 -0.19 26.34 -4.82
C SER A 100 -0.80 24.96 -4.56
N ASN A 101 -1.28 24.69 -3.35
CA ASN A 101 -1.97 23.45 -3.01
C ASN A 101 -3.34 23.38 -3.69
N ASP A 102 -4.10 24.48 -3.69
CA ASP A 102 -5.41 24.59 -4.33
C ASP A 102 -5.29 24.37 -5.85
N ALA A 103 -4.24 24.91 -6.49
CA ALA A 103 -3.92 24.67 -7.89
C ALA A 103 -3.47 23.22 -8.16
N ALA A 104 -2.72 22.59 -7.24
CA ALA A 104 -2.35 21.19 -7.34
C ALA A 104 -3.57 20.26 -7.21
N MET A 105 -4.49 20.54 -6.28
CA MET A 105 -5.76 19.82 -6.14
C MET A 105 -6.61 19.94 -7.41
N ALA A 106 -6.77 21.15 -7.96
CA ALA A 106 -7.49 21.35 -9.22
C ALA A 106 -6.87 20.55 -10.39
N LYS A 107 -5.53 20.38 -10.41
CA LYS A 107 -4.85 19.54 -11.40
C LYS A 107 -5.06 18.04 -11.15
N VAL A 108 -5.12 17.60 -9.89
CA VAL A 108 -5.49 16.22 -9.51
C VAL A 108 -6.93 15.93 -9.93
N ASP A 109 -7.87 16.85 -9.73
CA ASP A 109 -9.26 16.72 -10.17
C ASP A 109 -9.38 16.65 -11.69
N GLU A 110 -8.65 17.50 -12.43
CA GLU A 110 -8.61 17.47 -13.90
C GLU A 110 -8.07 16.12 -14.44
N LEU A 111 -6.95 15.64 -13.88
CA LEU A 111 -6.36 14.34 -14.24
C LEU A 111 -7.26 13.17 -13.85
N THR A 112 -7.99 13.28 -12.73
CA THR A 112 -8.97 12.27 -12.29
C THR A 112 -10.18 12.23 -13.24
N ALA A 113 -10.64 13.38 -13.71
CA ALA A 113 -11.70 13.46 -14.73
C ALA A 113 -11.25 12.87 -16.07
N GLN A 114 -10.02 13.16 -16.52
CA GLN A 114 -9.44 12.55 -17.73
C GLN A 114 -9.31 11.02 -17.59
N LEU A 115 -8.83 10.54 -16.44
CA LEU A 115 -8.73 9.10 -16.14
C LEU A 115 -10.12 8.43 -16.11
N LYS A 116 -11.14 9.09 -15.55
CA LYS A 116 -12.52 8.60 -15.60
C LYS A 116 -13.05 8.51 -17.04
N ALA A 117 -12.79 9.53 -17.87
CA ALA A 117 -13.24 9.55 -19.26
C ALA A 117 -12.60 8.42 -20.10
N GLU A 118 -11.29 8.22 -20.01
CA GLU A 118 -10.62 7.11 -20.71
C GLU A 118 -11.02 5.73 -20.16
N ARG A 119 -11.30 5.59 -18.86
CA ARG A 119 -11.88 4.35 -18.31
C ARG A 119 -13.29 4.07 -18.84
N MET A 120 -14.15 5.08 -18.96
CA MET A 120 -15.48 4.93 -19.55
C MET A 120 -15.39 4.52 -21.03
N LYS A 121 -14.45 5.12 -21.77
CA LYS A 121 -14.17 4.81 -23.17
C LYS A 121 -13.64 3.39 -23.37
N ASN A 122 -12.73 2.91 -22.52
CA ASN A 122 -12.29 1.51 -22.53
C ASN A 122 -13.45 0.56 -22.22
N LEU A 123 -14.27 0.85 -21.20
CA LEU A 123 -15.43 0.02 -20.84
C LEU A 123 -16.50 -0.03 -21.96
N GLU A 124 -16.60 1.01 -22.78
CA GLU A 124 -17.44 1.01 -23.99
C GLU A 124 -16.81 0.19 -25.13
N LEU A 125 -15.50 0.29 -25.34
CA LEU A 125 -14.78 -0.55 -26.30
C LEU A 125 -14.83 -2.04 -25.91
N ASP A 126 -14.74 -2.38 -24.62
CA ASP A 126 -14.87 -3.75 -24.12
C ASP A 126 -16.27 -4.32 -24.39
N LYS A 127 -17.35 -3.54 -24.20
CA LYS A 127 -18.71 -3.94 -24.60
C LYS A 127 -18.82 -4.18 -26.10
N GLN A 128 -18.22 -3.31 -26.91
CA GLN A 128 -18.23 -3.47 -28.37
C GLN A 128 -17.46 -4.74 -28.79
N LEU A 129 -16.31 -5.02 -28.18
CA LEU A 129 -15.57 -6.26 -28.39
C LEU A 129 -16.37 -7.50 -27.94
N GLN A 130 -17.10 -7.42 -26.82
CA GLN A 130 -17.99 -8.50 -26.38
C GLN A 130 -19.13 -8.75 -27.37
N THR A 131 -19.80 -7.72 -27.90
CA THR A 131 -20.86 -7.92 -28.91
C THR A 131 -20.32 -8.45 -30.23
N VAL A 132 -19.12 -8.02 -30.66
CA VAL A 132 -18.42 -8.60 -31.83
C VAL A 132 -18.05 -10.06 -31.61
N ASN A 133 -17.59 -10.44 -30.41
CA ASN A 133 -17.28 -11.83 -30.07
C ASN A 133 -18.54 -12.70 -30.04
N VAL A 134 -19.63 -12.25 -29.41
CA VAL A 134 -20.92 -12.98 -29.38
C VAL A 134 -21.50 -13.16 -30.78
N THR A 135 -21.52 -12.10 -31.60
CA THR A 135 -22.00 -12.20 -32.99
C THR A 135 -21.11 -13.09 -33.85
N LYS A 136 -19.79 -13.06 -33.69
CA LYS A 136 -18.87 -14.02 -34.33
C LYS A 136 -19.19 -15.47 -33.94
N ILE A 137 -19.38 -15.75 -32.65
CA ILE A 137 -19.72 -17.10 -32.16
C ILE A 137 -21.04 -17.59 -32.79
N LEU A 138 -22.07 -16.73 -32.84
CA LEU A 138 -23.36 -17.07 -33.46
C LEU A 138 -23.22 -17.35 -34.97
N VAL A 139 -22.46 -16.52 -35.70
CA VAL A 139 -22.19 -16.76 -37.14
C VAL A 139 -21.40 -18.05 -37.37
N GLU A 140 -20.43 -18.36 -36.51
CA GLU A 140 -19.61 -19.57 -36.60
C GLU A 140 -20.44 -20.83 -36.27
N GLN A 141 -21.35 -20.76 -35.28
CA GLN A 141 -22.35 -21.80 -35.00
C GLN A 141 -23.30 -22.03 -36.18
N VAL A 142 -23.86 -20.98 -36.77
CA VAL A 142 -24.74 -21.08 -37.96
C VAL A 142 -23.99 -21.67 -39.15
N ARG A 143 -22.72 -21.29 -39.38
CA ARG A 143 -21.88 -21.88 -40.43
C ARG A 143 -21.65 -23.37 -40.21
N CYS A 144 -21.33 -23.79 -38.99
CA CYS A 144 -21.17 -25.20 -38.66
C CYS A 144 -22.48 -25.99 -38.84
N GLY A 145 -23.61 -25.42 -38.39
CA GLY A 145 -24.94 -26.00 -38.62
C GLY A 145 -25.23 -26.21 -40.11
N ALA A 146 -25.02 -25.19 -40.94
CA ALA A 146 -25.20 -25.28 -42.39
C ALA A 146 -24.33 -26.39 -43.02
N VAL A 147 -23.05 -26.51 -42.62
CA VAL A 147 -22.16 -27.59 -43.07
C VAL A 147 -22.71 -28.96 -42.67
N THR A 148 -23.18 -29.14 -41.43
CA THR A 148 -23.77 -30.43 -40.99
C THR A 148 -25.07 -30.80 -41.72
N VAL A 149 -25.88 -29.81 -42.11
CA VAL A 149 -27.10 -30.05 -42.90
C VAL A 149 -26.75 -30.46 -44.33
N VAL A 150 -25.81 -29.76 -44.99
CA VAL A 150 -25.38 -30.08 -46.35
C VAL A 150 -24.71 -31.44 -46.44
N THR A 151 -23.84 -31.79 -45.49
CA THR A 151 -23.23 -33.14 -45.46
C THR A 151 -24.24 -34.23 -45.11
N GLY A 152 -25.22 -33.93 -44.25
CA GLY A 152 -26.36 -34.82 -43.98
C GLY A 152 -27.18 -35.15 -45.23
N ILE A 153 -27.51 -34.13 -46.04
CA ILE A 153 -28.25 -34.32 -47.32
C ILE A 153 -27.44 -35.18 -48.29
N ALA A 154 -26.15 -34.90 -48.50
CA ALA A 154 -25.31 -35.67 -49.41
C ALA A 154 -25.14 -37.15 -48.98
N LEU A 155 -25.13 -37.43 -47.66
CA LEU A 155 -25.15 -38.79 -47.13
C LEU A 155 -26.52 -39.47 -47.32
N GLN A 156 -27.62 -38.73 -47.15
CA GLN A 156 -28.98 -39.22 -47.40
C GLN A 156 -29.17 -39.64 -48.87
N GLU A 157 -28.70 -38.82 -49.81
CA GLU A 157 -28.69 -39.13 -51.25
C GLU A 157 -27.88 -40.39 -51.54
N ARG A 158 -26.65 -40.49 -50.99
CA ARG A 158 -25.79 -41.66 -51.23
C ARG A 158 -26.34 -42.96 -50.61
N ILE A 159 -27.09 -42.88 -49.52
CA ILE A 159 -27.85 -44.02 -48.98
C ILE A 159 -28.96 -44.42 -49.97
N GLY A 160 -29.71 -43.44 -50.51
CA GLY A 160 -30.76 -43.67 -51.50
C GLY A 160 -30.27 -44.35 -52.78
N ASP A 161 -29.07 -44.01 -53.28
CA ASP A 161 -28.41 -44.73 -54.38
C ASP A 161 -28.18 -46.20 -54.03
N LEU A 162 -27.57 -46.46 -52.86
CA LEU A 162 -27.18 -47.79 -52.41
C LEU A 162 -28.40 -48.68 -52.12
N GLU A 163 -29.53 -48.11 -51.69
CA GLU A 163 -30.78 -48.85 -51.54
C GLU A 163 -31.41 -49.20 -52.90
N GLN A 164 -31.31 -48.33 -53.90
CA GLN A 164 -31.73 -48.64 -55.28
C GLN A 164 -30.84 -49.72 -55.89
N GLU A 165 -29.51 -49.62 -55.76
CA GLU A 165 -28.57 -50.66 -56.17
C GLU A 165 -28.90 -52.00 -55.47
N ARG A 166 -29.19 -51.99 -54.15
CA ARG A 166 -29.59 -53.18 -53.39
C ARG A 166 -30.86 -53.83 -53.93
N GLU A 167 -31.92 -53.06 -54.19
CA GLU A 167 -33.17 -53.63 -54.70
C GLU A 167 -33.03 -54.12 -56.16
N LEU A 168 -32.25 -53.44 -57.00
CA LEU A 168 -31.91 -53.93 -58.35
C LEU A 168 -31.11 -55.24 -58.31
N LEU A 169 -30.13 -55.36 -57.40
CA LEU A 169 -29.38 -56.60 -57.18
C LEU A 169 -30.26 -57.73 -56.61
N LYS A 170 -31.19 -57.39 -55.72
CA LYS A 170 -32.16 -58.34 -55.13
C LYS A 170 -33.20 -58.81 -56.15
N GLU A 171 -33.67 -57.93 -57.04
CA GLU A 171 -34.45 -58.31 -58.21
C GLU A 171 -33.65 -59.21 -59.17
N SER A 172 -32.41 -58.86 -59.46
CA SER A 172 -31.53 -59.66 -60.32
C SER A 172 -31.31 -61.06 -59.75
N ASN A 173 -30.96 -61.16 -58.46
CA ASN A 173 -30.84 -62.43 -57.75
C ASN A 173 -32.16 -63.21 -57.71
N LYS A 174 -33.32 -62.56 -57.56
CA LYS A 174 -34.63 -63.22 -57.64
C LYS A 174 -34.94 -63.74 -59.06
N LYS A 175 -34.58 -62.99 -60.11
CA LYS A 175 -34.72 -63.40 -61.52
C LYS A 175 -33.80 -64.59 -61.84
N LEU A 176 -32.55 -64.56 -61.35
CA LEU A 176 -31.60 -65.67 -61.45
C LEU A 176 -32.07 -66.91 -60.68
N LEU A 177 -32.54 -66.76 -59.44
CA LEU A 177 -33.08 -67.85 -58.63
C LEU A 177 -34.29 -68.52 -59.31
N ASN A 178 -35.25 -67.72 -59.78
CA ASN A 178 -36.42 -68.23 -60.50
C ASN A 178 -36.06 -68.90 -61.83
N SER A 179 -34.96 -68.50 -62.49
CA SER A 179 -34.47 -69.11 -63.72
C SER A 179 -33.74 -70.43 -63.46
N ALA A 180 -32.88 -70.47 -62.43
CA ALA A 180 -32.12 -71.66 -62.04
C ALA A 180 -33.00 -72.77 -61.44
N PHE A 181 -34.08 -72.39 -60.74
CA PHE A 181 -35.10 -73.30 -60.19
C PHE A 181 -36.40 -73.32 -61.03
N ASP A 182 -36.31 -73.04 -62.33
CA ASP A 182 -37.44 -73.14 -63.24
C ASP A 182 -37.86 -74.61 -63.41
N VAL A 183 -38.92 -74.98 -62.68
CA VAL A 183 -39.53 -76.32 -62.73
C VAL A 183 -39.95 -76.70 -64.16
N SER A 184 -40.27 -75.73 -65.03
CA SER A 184 -40.59 -76.02 -66.43
C SER A 184 -39.36 -76.43 -67.25
N GLN A 185 -38.16 -75.93 -66.91
CA GLN A 185 -36.91 -76.43 -67.48
C GLN A 185 -36.60 -77.83 -66.95
N GLN A 186 -36.73 -78.08 -65.65
CA GLN A 186 -36.48 -79.41 -65.10
C GLN A 186 -37.46 -80.47 -65.65
N GLN A 187 -38.72 -80.09 -65.92
CA GLN A 187 -39.69 -80.94 -66.63
C GLN A 187 -39.29 -81.20 -68.09
N LYS A 188 -38.81 -80.19 -68.82
CA LYS A 188 -38.28 -80.37 -70.20
C LYS A 188 -37.07 -81.31 -70.21
N TRP A 189 -36.13 -81.14 -69.27
CA TRP A 189 -34.97 -82.02 -69.12
C TRP A 189 -35.40 -83.46 -68.83
N HIS A 190 -36.32 -83.71 -67.89
CA HIS A 190 -36.84 -85.06 -67.64
C HIS A 190 -37.58 -85.65 -68.84
N LEU A 191 -38.32 -84.86 -69.63
CA LEU A 191 -39.00 -85.36 -70.82
C LEU A 191 -38.00 -85.75 -71.92
N GLN A 192 -36.95 -84.95 -72.12
CA GLN A 192 -35.83 -85.27 -73.01
C GLN A 192 -35.04 -86.49 -72.50
N GLU A 193 -34.81 -86.60 -71.20
CA GLU A 193 -34.17 -87.75 -70.56
C GLU A 193 -34.97 -89.04 -70.77
N GLN A 194 -36.31 -88.99 -70.65
CA GLN A 194 -37.20 -90.11 -70.95
C GLN A 194 -37.19 -90.47 -72.44
N GLN A 195 -37.18 -89.48 -73.33
CA GLN A 195 -37.10 -89.70 -74.78
C GLN A 195 -35.75 -90.32 -75.19
N LEU A 196 -34.64 -89.87 -74.60
CA LEU A 196 -33.32 -90.45 -74.78
C LEU A 196 -33.24 -91.86 -74.18
N LYS A 197 -33.85 -92.12 -73.02
CA LYS A 197 -33.97 -93.47 -72.45
C LYS A 197 -34.77 -94.42 -73.36
N LEU A 198 -35.84 -93.94 -73.99
CA LEU A 198 -36.58 -94.72 -74.99
C LEU A 198 -35.73 -94.99 -76.24
N GLN A 199 -34.99 -94.00 -76.75
CA GLN A 199 -34.04 -94.21 -77.85
C GLN A 199 -32.92 -95.18 -77.47
N ILE A 200 -32.38 -95.12 -76.24
CA ILE A 200 -31.37 -96.06 -75.74
C ILE A 200 -31.96 -97.47 -75.68
N VAL A 201 -33.17 -97.66 -75.14
CA VAL A 201 -33.81 -98.99 -75.13
C VAL A 201 -34.08 -99.50 -76.55
N GLN A 202 -34.53 -98.65 -77.47
CA GLN A 202 -34.72 -99.01 -78.88
C GLN A 202 -33.39 -99.41 -79.54
N LEU A 203 -32.34 -98.60 -79.37
CA LEU A 203 -30.99 -98.88 -79.86
C LEU A 203 -30.36 -100.08 -79.18
N GLU A 204 -30.68 -100.38 -77.92
CA GLU A 204 -30.27 -101.61 -77.23
C GLU A 204 -31.01 -102.84 -77.76
N THR A 205 -32.30 -102.73 -78.11
CA THR A 205 -33.03 -103.85 -78.75
C THR A 205 -32.55 -104.08 -80.18
N ALA A 206 -32.25 -103.01 -80.92
CA ALA A 206 -31.61 -103.09 -82.22
C ALA A 206 -30.20 -103.68 -82.09
N LEU A 207 -29.38 -103.20 -81.14
CA LEU A 207 -28.04 -103.74 -80.87
C LEU A 207 -28.10 -105.21 -80.40
N LYS A 208 -29.13 -105.63 -79.66
CA LYS A 208 -29.33 -107.03 -79.27
C LYS A 208 -29.74 -107.91 -80.46
N ALA A 209 -30.54 -107.40 -81.39
CA ALA A 209 -30.82 -108.07 -82.67
C ALA A 209 -29.54 -108.12 -83.53
N ASP A 210 -28.90 -106.98 -83.79
CA ASP A 210 -27.60 -106.85 -84.47
C ASP A 210 -26.50 -107.69 -83.82
N LEU A 211 -26.58 -108.03 -82.52
CA LEU A 211 -25.65 -108.92 -81.81
C LEU A 211 -26.05 -110.40 -81.90
N VAL A 212 -27.32 -110.73 -82.12
CA VAL A 212 -27.72 -112.08 -82.54
C VAL A 212 -27.26 -112.30 -83.98
N ASP A 213 -27.58 -111.35 -84.88
CA ASP A 213 -27.12 -111.35 -86.27
C ASP A 213 -25.58 -111.29 -86.34
N LYS A 214 -24.90 -110.50 -85.48
CA LYS A 214 -23.43 -110.54 -85.36
C LYS A 214 -22.90 -111.76 -84.66
N ASN A 215 -23.66 -112.52 -83.88
CA ASN A 215 -23.19 -113.82 -83.42
C ASN A 215 -23.33 -114.85 -84.54
N GLU A 216 -24.42 -114.84 -85.31
CA GLU A 216 -24.53 -115.62 -86.54
C GLU A 216 -23.47 -115.23 -87.59
N ILE A 217 -23.07 -113.96 -87.66
CA ILE A 217 -22.03 -113.47 -88.58
C ILE A 217 -20.63 -113.61 -87.97
N LEU A 218 -20.44 -113.61 -86.65
CA LEU A 218 -19.17 -113.95 -86.00
C LEU A 218 -18.92 -115.46 -86.00
N ASP A 219 -19.94 -116.32 -85.96
CA ASP A 219 -19.79 -117.73 -86.27
C ASP A 219 -19.34 -117.94 -87.73
N ARG A 220 -19.63 -116.96 -88.62
CA ARG A 220 -19.15 -116.91 -90.01
C ARG A 220 -17.83 -116.12 -90.21
N ILE A 221 -17.40 -115.29 -89.25
CA ILE A 221 -16.21 -114.39 -89.37
C ILE A 221 -15.10 -114.70 -88.34
N GLN A 222 -15.35 -115.50 -87.29
CA GLN A 222 -14.30 -116.19 -86.54
C GLN A 222 -13.59 -117.22 -87.44
N SER A 223 -14.28 -117.72 -88.46
CA SER A 223 -13.64 -118.38 -89.61
C SER A 223 -12.66 -117.46 -90.37
N GLU A 224 -12.67 -116.12 -90.25
CA GLU A 224 -12.04 -115.17 -91.22
C GLU A 224 -11.15 -113.96 -90.71
N ARG A 225 -11.49 -113.12 -89.68
CA ARG A 225 -10.67 -112.17 -88.77
C ARG A 225 -9.33 -111.43 -89.22
N GLY A 226 -8.85 -110.22 -88.78
CA GLY A 226 -9.19 -109.11 -87.80
C GLY A 226 -8.04 -108.03 -87.58
N LEU A 227 -8.08 -107.13 -86.53
CA LEU A 227 -7.02 -106.26 -85.84
C LEU A 227 -6.63 -104.71 -86.17
N PHE A 228 -7.06 -103.69 -85.32
CA PHE A 228 -6.48 -102.42 -84.61
C PHE A 228 -5.98 -100.94 -85.14
N PRO A 229 -5.89 -99.77 -84.30
CA PRO A 229 -5.66 -98.26 -84.61
C PRO A 229 -4.80 -97.21 -83.64
N SER A 230 -4.77 -95.81 -83.78
CA SER A 230 -4.02 -94.66 -82.97
C SER A 230 -4.36 -93.09 -83.34
N HIS A 231 -3.90 -91.81 -82.92
CA HIS A 231 -3.16 -90.90 -81.88
C HIS A 231 -3.17 -89.30 -82.27
N ASN A 232 -2.68 -88.07 -81.75
CA ASN A 232 -2.15 -87.20 -80.55
C ASN A 232 -1.86 -85.62 -80.95
N VAL A 233 -1.44 -84.42 -80.32
CA VAL A 233 -1.19 -83.60 -78.99
C VAL A 233 -0.88 -81.97 -79.14
N ASN A 234 -0.32 -81.08 -78.20
CA ASN A 234 -0.45 -79.51 -78.03
C ASN A 234 0.76 -78.51 -77.46
N LEU A 235 0.67 -77.10 -77.30
CA LEU A 235 1.77 -76.02 -76.92
C LEU A 235 1.44 -74.52 -76.30
N GLN A 236 2.39 -73.57 -75.85
CA GLN A 236 2.24 -72.14 -75.18
C GLN A 236 3.44 -71.00 -75.18
N MET A 237 3.37 -69.72 -74.56
CA MET A 237 4.36 -68.48 -74.61
C MET A 237 4.31 -67.22 -73.53
N ILE A 238 5.27 -66.20 -73.34
CA ILE A 238 5.32 -64.98 -72.33
C ILE A 238 6.46 -63.78 -72.40
N ASN A 239 6.37 -62.46 -71.83
CA ASN A 239 7.45 -61.36 -71.42
C ASN A 239 6.96 -59.89 -70.85
N THR A 240 7.54 -58.64 -70.47
CA THR A 240 8.79 -57.70 -70.16
C THR A 240 8.42 -56.23 -69.50
N LEU A 241 9.09 -55.03 -69.12
CA LEU A 241 10.40 -54.30 -68.63
C LEU A 241 10.36 -52.68 -68.28
N ASN A 242 11.19 -51.94 -67.40
CA ASN A 242 11.40 -50.37 -67.27
C ASN A 242 12.47 -49.63 -66.23
N ARG A 243 12.82 -48.25 -66.25
CA ARG A 243 13.60 -47.31 -65.23
C ARG A 243 13.74 -45.71 -65.55
N THR A 244 14.37 -44.59 -64.97
CA THR A 244 15.46 -43.97 -63.98
C THR A 244 15.16 -42.45 -63.46
N VAL A 245 15.90 -41.40 -62.88
CA VAL A 245 17.29 -40.73 -62.60
C VAL A 245 17.36 -39.78 -61.25
N LEU A 246 18.10 -38.68 -60.77
CA LEU A 246 19.19 -37.58 -61.04
C LEU A 246 19.79 -36.77 -59.74
N SER A 247 20.55 -35.59 -59.79
CA SER A 247 21.36 -34.79 -58.69
C SER A 247 21.45 -33.17 -58.80
N SER A 248 22.19 -32.16 -58.14
CA SER A 248 23.45 -31.82 -57.28
C SER A 248 23.53 -30.36 -56.52
N GLN A 249 24.70 -29.80 -55.97
CA GLN A 249 24.95 -28.53 -55.09
C GLN A 249 26.39 -27.83 -55.16
N GLU A 250 26.70 -26.65 -54.52
CA GLU A 250 28.09 -26.20 -54.05
C GLU A 250 28.21 -25.15 -52.85
N LYS A 251 29.36 -24.42 -52.62
CA LYS A 251 29.88 -23.64 -51.40
C LYS A 251 30.61 -22.26 -51.71
N ASP A 252 31.34 -21.42 -50.90
CA ASP A 252 31.77 -21.09 -49.47
C ASP A 252 32.25 -19.56 -49.37
N TYR A 253 33.10 -18.87 -48.52
CA TYR A 253 34.10 -19.10 -47.42
C TYR A 253 34.38 -17.84 -46.45
N THR A 254 35.62 -17.48 -45.99
CA THR A 254 36.02 -16.41 -44.97
C THR A 254 37.31 -15.59 -45.34
N ALA A 255 38.03 -14.67 -44.61
CA ALA A 255 38.33 -14.37 -43.16
C ALA A 255 38.63 -12.83 -42.79
N ALA A 256 39.68 -12.44 -42.01
CA ALA A 256 39.89 -11.11 -41.34
C ALA A 256 41.28 -10.40 -41.45
N GLU A 257 41.29 -9.04 -41.44
CA GLU A 257 42.42 -8.14 -41.12
C GLU A 257 41.94 -6.91 -40.31
N LEU A 258 42.85 -6.17 -39.65
CA LEU A 258 42.61 -4.89 -38.93
C LEU A 258 41.56 -4.92 -37.80
N THR A 259 41.78 -5.83 -36.85
CA THR A 259 41.60 -5.48 -35.43
C THR A 259 42.85 -4.70 -34.95
N GLU A 260 42.72 -4.01 -33.81
CA GLU A 260 43.83 -3.49 -32.98
C GLU A 260 44.46 -2.13 -33.39
N ALA A 261 45.02 -1.42 -32.39
CA ALA A 261 45.57 -0.06 -32.42
C ALA A 261 44.60 1.07 -32.85
N LEU A 262 44.23 2.05 -32.02
CA LEU A 262 44.73 2.44 -30.69
C LEU A 262 43.59 2.96 -29.79
N LEU A 263 43.41 2.31 -28.65
CA LEU A 263 42.66 2.86 -27.51
C LEU A 263 43.41 4.05 -26.90
N LEU A 264 42.63 5.05 -26.46
CA LEU A 264 42.91 5.98 -25.35
C LEU A 264 44.23 6.79 -25.37
N ILE A 265 44.13 8.12 -25.20
CA ILE A 265 44.89 8.82 -24.15
C ILE A 265 44.33 10.23 -23.83
N LYS A 266 43.80 10.38 -22.59
CA LYS A 266 43.99 11.51 -21.63
C LYS A 266 43.50 12.94 -22.03
N LYS A 267 43.25 13.87 -21.07
CA LYS A 267 42.99 13.81 -19.61
C LYS A 267 42.38 15.16 -19.13
N GLN A 268 41.74 15.11 -17.97
CA GLN A 268 41.00 16.18 -17.27
C GLN A 268 41.90 17.17 -16.44
N LYS A 269 41.27 18.25 -15.93
CA LYS A 269 41.75 19.24 -14.91
C LYS A 269 42.76 20.31 -15.41
N CYS A 270 42.88 21.52 -14.83
CA CYS A 270 42.39 22.12 -13.56
C CYS A 270 42.12 23.64 -13.76
N GLU A 271 41.01 24.22 -13.30
CA GLU A 271 40.84 25.04 -12.05
C GLU A 271 41.09 26.56 -12.18
N LYS A 272 40.92 27.34 -11.09
CA LYS A 272 40.51 28.75 -11.08
C LYS A 272 41.56 29.70 -10.48
N SER A 273 41.40 31.01 -10.68
CA SER A 273 41.86 32.05 -9.75
C SER A 273 40.84 33.19 -9.60
N GLY A 274 40.90 33.88 -8.47
CA GLY A 274 40.19 35.11 -8.10
C GLY A 274 41.08 35.93 -7.15
N ASP A 275 40.75 37.18 -6.88
CA ASP A 275 41.71 38.21 -6.43
C ASP A 275 41.19 39.07 -5.24
N LEU A 276 42.04 39.99 -4.74
CA LEU A 276 41.83 41.13 -3.82
C LEU A 276 42.00 40.92 -2.28
N ALA A 277 42.89 41.72 -1.65
CA ALA A 277 42.85 42.19 -0.25
C ALA A 277 43.97 43.24 0.08
N PHE A 278 43.73 44.20 0.98
CA PHE A 278 44.74 45.18 1.48
C PHE A 278 44.31 45.92 2.78
N LEU A 279 45.11 45.80 3.87
CA LEU A 279 45.49 46.73 5.00
C LEU A 279 44.47 47.70 5.70
N LEU A 280 44.72 48.36 6.86
CA LEU A 280 45.52 48.17 8.12
C LEU A 280 45.42 49.46 9.02
N GLU A 281 45.39 49.35 10.38
CA GLU A 281 45.93 50.29 11.44
C GLU A 281 45.58 51.83 11.50
N VAL A 282 45.83 52.66 12.55
CA VAL A 282 45.89 52.56 14.06
C VAL A 282 46.02 53.97 14.76
N ASP A 283 45.71 54.08 16.07
CA ASP A 283 46.15 55.04 17.15
C ASP A 283 46.13 56.60 16.91
N GLU A 284 46.55 57.56 17.79
CA GLU A 284 47.32 57.60 19.07
C GLU A 284 46.90 58.78 20.03
N ASP A 285 47.72 59.13 21.04
CA ASP A 285 47.33 59.66 22.38
C ASP A 285 47.93 61.05 22.78
N GLY A 286 47.60 61.63 23.94
CA GLY A 286 48.11 62.98 24.34
C GLY A 286 48.04 63.41 25.83
N SER A 287 49.12 64.01 26.35
CA SER A 287 49.54 63.87 27.77
C SER A 287 49.51 65.13 28.67
N GLY A 288 48.47 65.96 28.55
CA GLY A 288 48.27 67.16 29.41
C GLY A 288 47.39 66.95 30.65
N ALA A 289 46.42 66.02 30.58
CA ALA A 289 45.55 65.67 31.71
C ALA A 289 46.33 65.07 32.90
N GLN A 290 47.46 64.43 32.59
CA GLN A 290 48.63 63.97 33.35
C GLN A 290 48.59 63.82 34.88
N GLN A 291 48.04 64.76 35.66
CA GLN A 291 48.03 64.68 37.13
C GLN A 291 46.64 64.65 37.76
N GLY A 292 45.63 65.22 37.07
CA GLY A 292 44.27 64.72 37.17
C GLY A 292 44.25 63.26 36.75
N SER A 293 44.88 62.93 35.61
CA SER A 293 45.04 61.54 35.17
C SER A 293 45.89 60.69 36.12
N ILE A 294 47.02 61.15 36.71
CA ILE A 294 47.71 60.36 37.77
C ILE A 294 46.87 60.16 39.07
N ARG A 295 45.60 60.57 39.08
CA ARG A 295 44.53 60.00 39.94
C ARG A 295 43.37 59.32 39.18
N GLU A 296 42.85 59.90 38.10
CA GLU A 296 41.73 59.38 37.30
C GLU A 296 42.14 58.18 36.43
N LEU A 297 43.34 58.17 35.86
CA LEU A 297 44.04 57.02 35.28
C LEU A 297 44.33 55.95 36.34
N ARG A 298 44.52 56.30 37.62
CA ARG A 298 44.65 55.28 38.70
C ARG A 298 43.29 54.68 39.07
N ALA A 299 42.22 55.48 39.05
CA ALA A 299 40.85 55.00 39.22
C ALA A 299 40.45 54.12 38.02
N ALA A 300 40.59 54.63 36.79
CA ALA A 300 40.39 53.90 35.55
C ALA A 300 41.32 52.69 35.41
N HIS A 301 42.54 52.70 35.97
CA HIS A 301 43.38 51.49 36.01
C HIS A 301 42.83 50.46 37.00
N ALA A 302 42.30 50.87 38.16
CA ALA A 302 41.61 49.95 39.06
C ALA A 302 40.29 49.42 38.46
N GLU A 303 39.53 50.27 37.74
CA GLU A 303 38.30 49.89 37.05
C GLU A 303 38.58 48.97 35.87
N THR A 304 39.58 49.28 35.01
CA THR A 304 40.02 48.38 33.93
C THR A 304 40.66 47.10 34.46
N ILE A 305 41.35 47.09 35.60
CA ILE A 305 41.75 45.84 36.27
C ILE A 305 40.50 45.04 36.68
N GLN A 306 39.49 45.68 37.26
CA GLN A 306 38.23 45.00 37.63
C GLN A 306 37.46 44.52 36.39
N GLU A 307 37.53 45.22 35.26
CA GLU A 307 36.93 44.81 33.99
C GLU A 307 37.74 43.72 33.28
N LEU A 308 39.07 43.72 33.40
CA LEU A 308 39.94 42.61 33.00
C LEU A 308 39.69 41.36 33.86
N GLU A 309 39.38 41.51 35.15
CA GLU A 309 38.92 40.40 36.00
C GLU A 309 37.53 39.91 35.61
N LYS A 310 36.55 40.80 35.37
CA LYS A 310 35.21 40.43 34.88
C LYS A 310 35.28 39.71 33.53
N THR A 311 36.06 40.23 32.58
CA THR A 311 36.22 39.63 31.23
C THR A 311 37.05 38.35 31.28
N ARG A 312 38.07 38.24 32.13
CA ARG A 312 38.77 36.97 32.40
C ARG A 312 37.86 35.91 33.00
N ASN A 313 36.99 36.29 33.94
CA ASN A 313 36.00 35.38 34.51
C ASN A 313 34.95 34.96 33.47
N LEU A 314 34.49 35.91 32.64
CA LEU A 314 33.59 35.62 31.51
C LEU A 314 34.24 34.68 30.48
N LEU A 315 35.52 34.90 30.14
CA LEU A 315 36.31 34.07 29.22
C LEU A 315 36.58 32.67 29.81
N ASN A 316 36.82 32.54 31.12
CA ASN A 316 36.92 31.25 31.78
C ASN A 316 35.58 30.49 31.72
N MET A 317 34.46 31.18 31.94
CA MET A 317 33.11 30.59 31.82
C MET A 317 32.80 30.20 30.37
N GLU A 318 33.10 31.06 29.39
CA GLU A 318 32.95 30.76 27.96
C GLU A 318 33.80 29.55 27.57
N SER A 319 35.07 29.53 27.94
CA SER A 319 35.98 28.42 27.64
C SER A 319 35.51 27.09 28.23
N GLN A 320 34.94 27.10 29.44
CA GLN A 320 34.32 25.92 30.06
C GLN A 320 33.03 25.51 29.33
N ILE A 321 32.14 26.45 29.00
CA ILE A 321 30.92 26.21 28.22
C ILE A 321 31.25 25.63 26.84
N SER A 322 32.22 26.22 26.13
CA SER A 322 32.74 25.76 24.83
C SER A 322 33.49 24.44 24.90
N LYS A 323 33.96 24.02 26.09
CA LYS A 323 34.52 22.68 26.34
C LYS A 323 33.40 21.66 26.56
N ASP A 324 32.39 22.00 27.35
CA ASP A 324 31.25 21.12 27.62
C ASP A 324 30.40 20.89 26.36
N TYR A 325 30.15 21.92 25.55
CA TYR A 325 29.54 21.78 24.22
C TYR A 325 30.36 20.89 23.27
N LYS A 326 31.70 20.88 23.36
CA LYS A 326 32.53 19.95 22.56
C LYS A 326 32.33 18.50 23.03
N VAL A 327 32.27 18.27 24.33
CA VAL A 327 32.01 16.93 24.89
C VAL A 327 30.60 16.44 24.51
N GLU A 328 29.59 17.31 24.58
CA GLU A 328 28.22 17.00 24.15
C GLU A 328 28.15 16.72 22.64
N LEU A 329 28.79 17.55 21.81
CA LEU A 329 28.88 17.34 20.36
C LEU A 329 29.56 16.01 20.02
N GLU A 330 30.68 15.67 20.67
CA GLU A 330 31.32 14.37 20.48
C GLU A 330 30.43 13.21 20.96
N ALA A 331 29.68 13.36 22.05
CA ALA A 331 28.74 12.35 22.53
C ALA A 331 27.58 12.14 21.53
N ALA A 332 27.03 13.23 20.98
CA ALA A 332 26.02 13.20 19.93
C ALA A 332 26.55 12.54 18.64
N LEU A 333 27.78 12.86 18.23
CA LEU A 333 28.45 12.25 17.07
C LEU A 333 28.72 10.74 17.28
N ARG A 334 29.15 10.33 18.48
CA ARG A 334 29.31 8.90 18.85
C ARG A 334 27.98 8.15 18.85
N LYS A 335 26.90 8.78 19.33
CA LYS A 335 25.56 8.19 19.26
C LYS A 335 25.10 8.06 17.80
N MET A 336 25.22 9.12 17.02
CA MET A 336 24.84 9.14 15.59
C MET A 336 25.60 8.08 14.78
N SER A 337 26.89 7.86 15.03
CA SER A 337 27.66 6.81 14.34
C SER A 337 27.26 5.40 14.79
N SER A 338 26.99 5.20 16.09
CA SER A 338 26.44 3.94 16.62
C SER A 338 25.07 3.62 16.01
N ASP A 339 24.15 4.59 15.99
CA ASP A 339 22.82 4.45 15.42
C ASP A 339 22.90 4.16 13.91
N LYS A 340 23.77 4.87 13.17
CA LYS A 340 24.04 4.63 11.73
C LYS A 340 24.50 3.20 11.46
N VAL A 341 25.48 2.68 12.20
CA VAL A 341 25.93 1.28 12.09
C VAL A 341 24.79 0.31 12.44
N GLY A 342 23.97 0.64 13.43
CA GLY A 342 22.78 -0.13 13.78
C GLY A 342 21.74 -0.21 12.65
N PHE A 343 21.55 0.89 11.90
CA PHE A 343 20.69 0.90 10.71
C PHE A 343 21.32 0.18 9.51
N GLU A 344 22.62 0.35 9.26
CA GLU A 344 23.35 -0.37 8.21
C GLU A 344 23.26 -1.89 8.40
N GLN A 345 23.46 -2.39 9.62
CA GLN A 345 23.25 -3.81 9.91
C GLN A 345 21.79 -4.27 9.78
N LYS A 346 20.79 -3.39 9.98
CA LYS A 346 19.37 -3.75 9.76
C LYS A 346 19.07 -3.86 8.28
N LEU A 347 19.58 -2.93 7.48
CA LEU A 347 19.47 -2.95 6.01
C LEU A 347 20.15 -4.19 5.43
N GLU A 348 21.36 -4.53 5.88
CA GLU A 348 22.09 -5.73 5.46
C GLU A 348 21.28 -7.02 5.73
N ARG A 349 20.67 -7.17 6.92
CA ARG A 349 19.79 -8.31 7.23
C ARG A 349 18.54 -8.34 6.34
N GLN A 350 18.01 -7.19 5.95
CA GLN A 350 16.87 -7.11 5.03
C GLN A 350 17.26 -7.48 3.59
N ILE A 351 18.43 -7.09 3.12
CA ILE A 351 18.98 -7.50 1.81
C ILE A 351 19.14 -9.02 1.76
N GLN A 352 19.79 -9.62 2.76
CA GLN A 352 19.97 -11.07 2.85
C GLN A 352 18.63 -11.83 2.89
N LEU A 353 17.60 -11.28 3.55
CA LEU A 353 16.26 -11.84 3.55
C LEU A 353 15.58 -11.73 2.17
N LEU A 354 15.79 -10.63 1.45
CA LEU A 354 15.28 -10.44 0.09
C LEU A 354 15.96 -11.38 -0.91
N ASP A 355 17.28 -11.58 -0.82
CA ASP A 355 18.01 -12.54 -1.65
C ASP A 355 17.54 -13.98 -1.40
N ALA A 356 17.34 -14.36 -0.13
CA ALA A 356 16.77 -15.66 0.22
C ALA A 356 15.34 -15.85 -0.30
N ARG A 357 14.51 -14.78 -0.26
CA ARG A 357 13.16 -14.78 -0.85
C ARG A 357 13.23 -14.90 -2.37
N ALA A 358 14.10 -14.15 -3.05
CA ALA A 358 14.29 -14.21 -4.50
C ALA A 358 14.76 -15.61 -4.96
N ALA A 359 15.73 -16.21 -4.27
CA ALA A 359 16.19 -17.57 -4.54
C ALA A 359 15.06 -18.61 -4.35
N LYS A 360 14.19 -18.44 -3.33
CA LYS A 360 13.00 -19.29 -3.15
C LYS A 360 11.97 -19.08 -4.27
N ILE A 361 11.76 -17.85 -4.72
CA ILE A 361 10.87 -17.53 -5.85
C ILE A 361 11.40 -18.17 -7.14
N SER A 362 12.65 -17.94 -7.54
CA SER A 362 13.20 -18.54 -8.77
C SER A 362 13.23 -20.07 -8.74
N LYS A 363 13.35 -20.70 -7.55
CA LYS A 363 13.18 -22.15 -7.39
C LYS A 363 11.73 -22.60 -7.64
N LEU A 364 10.73 -21.86 -7.14
CA LEU A 364 9.31 -22.14 -7.38
C LEU A 364 8.91 -21.86 -8.84
N GLU A 365 9.41 -20.78 -9.44
CA GLU A 365 9.23 -20.47 -10.87
C GLU A 365 9.85 -21.55 -11.77
N GLY A 366 11.03 -22.08 -11.39
CA GLY A 366 11.64 -23.22 -12.06
C GLY A 366 10.78 -24.49 -11.98
N GLN A 367 10.19 -24.77 -10.81
CA GLN A 367 9.25 -25.89 -10.63
C GLN A 367 7.95 -25.70 -11.44
N LEU A 368 7.40 -24.49 -11.47
CA LEU A 368 6.24 -24.15 -12.31
C LEU A 368 6.56 -24.28 -13.81
N ARG A 369 7.78 -23.93 -14.23
CA ARG A 369 8.26 -24.11 -15.60
C ARG A 369 8.38 -25.59 -15.96
N ASP A 370 8.98 -26.41 -15.09
CA ASP A 370 9.05 -27.87 -15.28
C ASP A 370 7.65 -28.51 -15.41
N ILE A 371 6.67 -28.04 -14.63
CA ILE A 371 5.27 -28.49 -14.71
C ILE A 371 4.62 -28.03 -16.02
N ALA A 372 4.76 -26.75 -16.38
CA ALA A 372 4.14 -26.18 -17.58
C ALA A 372 4.68 -26.76 -18.89
N TYR A 373 5.96 -27.16 -18.93
CA TYR A 373 6.58 -27.87 -20.06
C TYR A 373 6.61 -29.40 -19.89
N GLY A 374 5.88 -29.94 -18.91
CA GLY A 374 5.57 -31.36 -18.79
C GLY A 374 6.74 -32.28 -18.40
N THR A 375 7.87 -31.76 -17.92
CA THR A 375 9.05 -32.58 -17.58
C THR A 375 8.90 -33.32 -16.24
N LYS A 376 7.97 -32.90 -15.37
CA LYS A 376 7.69 -33.51 -14.06
C LYS A 376 6.19 -33.52 -13.75
N SER A 377 5.62 -34.69 -13.52
CA SER A 377 4.25 -34.87 -13.03
C SER A 377 4.14 -34.61 -11.52
N PHE A 378 3.87 -33.38 -11.13
CA PHE A 378 3.71 -33.02 -9.72
C PHE A 378 2.34 -33.49 -9.18
N SER A 379 2.35 -34.47 -8.28
CA SER A 379 1.13 -34.90 -7.56
C SER A 379 0.75 -33.85 -6.51
N PHE A 380 -0.29 -33.06 -6.80
CA PHE A 380 -0.77 -32.01 -5.91
C PHE A 380 -1.34 -32.59 -4.61
N LYS A 381 -0.55 -32.53 -3.52
CA LYS A 381 -1.01 -32.84 -2.16
C LYS A 381 -1.42 -31.54 -1.44
N PRO A 382 -2.69 -31.36 -1.05
CA PRO A 382 -3.16 -30.15 -0.39
C PRO A 382 -2.87 -30.15 1.14
N ASP A 383 -1.65 -30.50 1.56
CA ASP A 383 -1.22 -30.40 2.96
C ASP A 383 -0.74 -28.97 3.28
N MET A 384 -1.66 -28.01 3.22
CA MET A 384 -1.47 -26.69 3.83
C MET A 384 -1.75 -26.79 5.33
N THR A 385 -0.79 -27.31 6.10
CA THR A 385 -0.89 -27.33 7.57
C THR A 385 -0.91 -25.90 8.12
N ALA A 386 -1.67 -25.68 9.20
CA ALA A 386 -1.89 -24.35 9.79
C ALA A 386 -0.59 -23.67 10.29
N GLU A 387 0.48 -24.43 10.45
CA GLU A 387 1.83 -23.95 10.81
C GLU A 387 2.41 -23.03 9.71
N ASN A 388 2.14 -23.29 8.43
CA ASN A 388 2.61 -22.45 7.32
C ASN A 388 1.92 -21.06 7.29
N GLU A 389 0.69 -20.93 7.81
CA GLU A 389 0.08 -19.61 8.00
C GLU A 389 0.68 -18.86 9.20
N ALA A 390 1.14 -19.58 10.23
CA ALA A 390 1.76 -18.98 11.40
C ALA A 390 3.10 -18.32 11.06
N GLU A 391 3.96 -18.98 10.27
CA GLU A 391 5.25 -18.38 9.84
C GLU A 391 5.09 -17.15 8.94
N ILE A 392 4.02 -17.07 8.14
CA ILE A 392 3.77 -15.93 7.25
C ILE A 392 3.06 -14.78 7.98
N SER A 393 2.20 -15.07 8.95
CA SER A 393 1.47 -14.04 9.71
C SER A 393 2.26 -13.48 10.91
N ASN A 394 3.27 -14.20 11.40
CA ASN A 394 4.22 -13.71 12.40
C ASN A 394 5.30 -12.81 11.78
N GLU A 395 4.89 -11.75 11.07
CA GLU A 395 5.77 -10.59 10.94
C GLU A 395 5.94 -9.96 12.33
N ASP A 396 7.19 -9.83 12.77
CA ASP A 396 7.55 -9.17 14.03
C ASP A 396 7.34 -7.66 13.95
N VAL A 397 6.06 -7.25 13.93
CA VAL A 397 5.62 -5.90 14.25
C VAL A 397 6.06 -5.61 15.69
N HIS A 398 7.16 -4.86 15.80
CA HIS A 398 7.76 -4.39 17.04
C HIS A 398 6.86 -3.32 17.66
N LEU A 399 5.87 -3.76 18.43
CA LEU A 399 4.96 -2.87 19.16
C LEU A 399 5.69 -2.15 20.29
N GLY A 400 5.47 -0.85 20.41
CA GLY A 400 5.89 -0.02 21.53
C GLY A 400 5.23 -0.42 22.85
N ARG A 401 5.77 0.09 23.97
CA ARG A 401 5.34 -0.28 25.33
C ARG A 401 3.99 0.36 25.68
N GLY A 402 2.91 -0.33 25.32
CA GLY A 402 1.52 0.14 25.43
C GLY A 402 0.75 0.08 24.11
N GLU A 403 1.44 -0.23 23.01
CA GLU A 403 0.83 -0.44 21.70
C GLU A 403 0.23 -1.85 21.56
N ASN A 404 -0.77 -1.96 20.71
CA ASN A 404 -1.47 -3.18 20.36
C ASN A 404 -1.78 -3.18 18.85
N LEU A 405 -1.95 -4.37 18.27
CA LEU A 405 -2.28 -4.56 16.86
C LEU A 405 -3.65 -5.23 16.74
N LEU A 406 -4.60 -4.55 16.09
CA LEU A 406 -5.85 -5.14 15.63
C LEU A 406 -5.72 -5.53 14.15
N GLU A 407 -6.08 -6.76 13.82
CA GLU A 407 -6.29 -7.26 12.46
C GLU A 407 -7.80 -7.43 12.21
N LEU A 408 -8.31 -6.94 11.09
CA LEU A 408 -9.70 -7.10 10.64
C LEU A 408 -9.70 -7.57 9.19
N GLN A 409 -10.17 -8.79 8.91
CA GLN A 409 -10.40 -9.27 7.55
C GLN A 409 -11.89 -9.34 7.24
N ILE A 410 -12.30 -8.73 6.12
CA ILE A 410 -13.59 -9.04 5.49
C ILE A 410 -13.35 -10.20 4.52
N VAL A 411 -14.01 -11.33 4.76
CA VAL A 411 -13.78 -12.59 4.05
C VAL A 411 -14.62 -12.63 2.78
N CYS A 412 -15.95 -12.56 2.92
CA CYS A 412 -16.90 -12.59 1.80
C CYS A 412 -18.28 -12.06 2.20
N ALA A 413 -19.11 -11.72 1.20
CA ALA A 413 -20.55 -11.55 1.39
C ALA A 413 -21.32 -12.73 0.78
N SER A 414 -22.54 -12.96 1.26
CA SER A 414 -23.54 -13.83 0.63
C SER A 414 -24.81 -13.02 0.35
N LEU A 415 -25.18 -12.87 -0.92
CA LEU A 415 -26.29 -11.99 -1.34
C LEU A 415 -27.61 -12.77 -1.47
N THR A 416 -28.71 -12.20 -0.99
CA THR A 416 -30.04 -12.83 -1.14
C THR A 416 -30.51 -12.78 -2.60
N PRO A 417 -31.41 -13.69 -3.03
CA PRO A 417 -32.04 -13.59 -4.36
C PRO A 417 -32.73 -12.24 -4.60
N SER A 418 -33.38 -11.68 -3.56
CA SER A 418 -34.00 -10.35 -3.60
C SER A 418 -32.98 -9.22 -3.77
N ALA A 419 -31.80 -9.32 -3.14
CA ALA A 419 -30.71 -8.37 -3.35
C ALA A 419 -30.20 -8.40 -4.79
N LEU A 420 -30.00 -9.58 -5.37
CA LEU A 420 -29.59 -9.73 -6.78
C LEU A 420 -30.62 -9.11 -7.74
N GLN A 421 -31.91 -9.31 -7.46
CA GLN A 421 -32.99 -8.66 -8.21
C GLN A 421 -32.96 -7.12 -8.09
N ALA A 422 -32.69 -6.57 -6.90
CA ALA A 422 -32.54 -5.12 -6.70
C ALA A 422 -31.23 -4.54 -7.28
N LEU A 423 -30.18 -5.36 -7.41
CA LEU A 423 -28.92 -4.99 -8.07
C LEU A 423 -29.04 -4.95 -9.60
N GLY A 424 -30.04 -5.62 -10.17
CA GLY A 424 -30.29 -5.71 -11.61
C GLY A 424 -29.32 -6.62 -12.35
N ASP A 425 -28.54 -7.44 -11.63
CA ASP A 425 -27.42 -8.22 -12.15
C ASP A 425 -27.37 -9.59 -11.46
N ALA A 426 -27.02 -10.63 -12.23
CA ALA A 426 -26.87 -11.99 -11.74
C ALA A 426 -25.50 -12.23 -11.07
N GLU A 427 -24.45 -11.49 -11.47
CA GLU A 427 -23.08 -11.62 -10.95
C GLU A 427 -22.46 -10.25 -10.57
N PRO A 428 -23.12 -9.48 -9.70
CA PRO A 428 -22.79 -8.08 -9.43
C PRO A 428 -21.33 -7.87 -8.99
N SER A 429 -20.67 -6.88 -9.60
CA SER A 429 -19.39 -6.36 -9.14
C SER A 429 -19.58 -5.57 -7.84
N THR A 430 -18.94 -5.99 -6.74
CA THR A 430 -19.13 -5.40 -5.41
C THR A 430 -17.84 -5.21 -4.64
N PHE A 431 -17.84 -4.30 -3.67
CA PHE A 431 -16.77 -4.09 -2.69
C PHE A 431 -17.34 -3.52 -1.39
N CYS A 432 -16.61 -3.68 -0.28
CA CYS A 432 -16.97 -3.10 1.01
C CYS A 432 -16.03 -1.94 1.39
N THR A 433 -16.56 -0.91 2.04
CA THR A 433 -15.75 0.12 2.74
C THR A 433 -16.09 0.16 4.22
N TYR A 434 -15.10 0.43 5.07
CA TYR A 434 -15.28 0.52 6.51
C TYR A 434 -14.29 1.51 7.14
N SER A 435 -14.73 2.22 8.17
CA SER A 435 -13.87 3.08 9.00
C SER A 435 -13.83 2.55 10.43
N PHE A 436 -12.65 2.61 11.04
CA PHE A 436 -12.40 2.06 12.37
C PHE A 436 -11.62 3.08 13.21
N TYR A 437 -12.12 3.34 14.42
CA TYR A 437 -11.55 4.27 15.40
C TYR A 437 -11.17 5.63 14.78
N LEU A 438 -9.89 6.02 14.83
CA LEU A 438 -9.36 7.29 14.31
C LEU A 438 -8.61 7.12 12.97
N PHE A 439 -8.77 5.98 12.29
CA PHE A 439 -8.07 5.67 11.04
C PHE A 439 -8.88 6.05 9.79
N GLU A 440 -8.18 6.22 8.68
CA GLU A 440 -8.78 6.45 7.36
C GLU A 440 -9.65 5.26 6.92
N PRO A 441 -10.74 5.50 6.15
CA PRO A 441 -11.62 4.44 5.67
C PRO A 441 -10.88 3.50 4.72
N HIS A 442 -10.98 2.21 4.96
CA HIS A 442 -10.41 1.15 4.13
C HIS A 442 -11.45 0.60 3.16
N ALA A 443 -10.99 0.10 2.01
CA ALA A 443 -11.82 -0.51 0.96
C ALA A 443 -11.29 -1.90 0.59
N THR A 444 -12.19 -2.87 0.38
CA THR A 444 -11.83 -4.19 -0.17
C THR A 444 -11.56 -4.11 -1.67
N PRO A 445 -10.83 -5.08 -2.27
CA PRO A 445 -10.86 -5.26 -3.73
C PRO A 445 -12.29 -5.53 -4.21
N VAL A 446 -12.54 -5.23 -5.49
CA VAL A 446 -13.81 -5.54 -6.16
C VAL A 446 -13.85 -7.03 -6.50
N ALA A 447 -14.96 -7.69 -6.16
CA ALA A 447 -15.22 -9.08 -6.47
C ALA A 447 -16.62 -9.24 -7.10
N THR A 448 -16.74 -10.17 -8.05
CA THR A 448 -17.97 -10.45 -8.80
C THR A 448 -18.73 -11.66 -8.27
N GLY A 449 -19.98 -11.80 -8.68
CA GLY A 449 -20.79 -12.99 -8.39
C GLY A 449 -21.73 -12.87 -7.19
N ARG A 450 -22.47 -13.96 -6.93
CA ARG A 450 -23.55 -14.02 -5.94
C ARG A 450 -23.05 -14.15 -4.48
N SER A 451 -21.82 -14.59 -4.31
CA SER A 451 -21.14 -14.74 -3.03
C SER A 451 -19.69 -14.24 -3.14
N PRO A 452 -19.49 -12.91 -3.29
CA PRO A 452 -18.18 -12.33 -3.59
C PRO A 452 -17.19 -12.54 -2.44
N ARG A 453 -16.00 -13.05 -2.76
CA ARG A 453 -14.89 -13.25 -1.82
C ARG A 453 -13.89 -12.10 -1.94
N TYR A 454 -13.66 -11.40 -0.83
CA TYR A 454 -12.82 -10.20 -0.77
C TYR A 454 -11.43 -10.48 -0.19
N GLY A 455 -11.35 -11.32 0.85
CA GLY A 455 -10.08 -11.76 1.46
C GLY A 455 -9.17 -10.63 1.99
N PHE A 456 -9.69 -9.45 2.27
CA PHE A 456 -8.86 -8.25 2.52
C PHE A 456 -8.73 -7.94 4.02
N THR A 457 -7.49 -7.96 4.50
CA THR A 457 -7.13 -7.77 5.92
C THR A 457 -6.50 -6.39 6.14
N SER A 458 -7.15 -5.56 6.96
CA SER A 458 -6.56 -4.32 7.49
C SER A 458 -5.82 -4.58 8.80
N LYS A 459 -4.75 -3.83 9.06
CA LYS A 459 -3.91 -3.90 10.26
C LYS A 459 -3.81 -2.52 10.91
N TYR A 460 -4.19 -2.39 12.18
CA TYR A 460 -4.25 -1.13 12.92
C TYR A 460 -3.38 -1.21 14.19
N VAL A 461 -2.32 -0.40 14.25
CA VAL A 461 -1.48 -0.25 15.46
C VAL A 461 -2.01 0.92 16.31
N MET A 462 -2.30 0.68 17.58
CA MET A 462 -2.96 1.63 18.49
C MET A 462 -2.37 1.60 19.89
N ASN A 463 -2.43 2.73 20.60
CA ASN A 463 -2.22 2.77 22.05
C ASN A 463 -3.41 2.17 22.80
N THR A 464 -3.13 1.45 23.88
CA THR A 464 -4.14 0.74 24.68
C THR A 464 -4.77 1.67 25.74
N ASP A 465 -5.37 2.77 25.28
CA ASP A 465 -5.96 3.81 26.13
C ASP A 465 -7.42 3.50 26.51
N GLU A 466 -7.91 4.05 27.62
CA GLU A 466 -9.32 3.91 28.08
C GLU A 466 -10.35 4.29 26.99
N ARG A 467 -10.03 5.28 26.16
CA ARG A 467 -10.86 5.71 25.01
C ARG A 467 -11.02 4.61 23.96
N LEU A 468 -9.99 3.79 23.74
CA LEU A 468 -10.08 2.65 22.84
C LEU A 468 -10.98 1.57 23.44
N VAL A 469 -10.86 1.31 24.75
CA VAL A 469 -11.71 0.33 25.45
C VAL A 469 -13.19 0.73 25.41
N GLU A 470 -13.52 2.01 25.64
CA GLU A 470 -14.90 2.48 25.49
C GLU A 470 -15.40 2.40 24.04
N TYR A 471 -14.57 2.73 23.05
CA TYR A 471 -14.91 2.57 21.64
C TYR A 471 -15.21 1.11 21.28
N LEU A 472 -14.32 0.16 21.64
CA LEU A 472 -14.52 -1.27 21.40
C LEU A 472 -15.81 -1.81 22.06
N ARG A 473 -16.20 -1.25 23.21
CA ARG A 473 -17.40 -1.67 23.96
C ARG A 473 -18.70 -1.04 23.46
N ARG A 474 -18.68 0.21 22.95
CA ARG A 474 -19.91 0.97 22.59
C ARG A 474 -20.14 1.16 21.11
N SER A 475 -19.10 1.15 20.28
CA SER A 475 -19.14 1.65 18.90
C SER A 475 -19.03 0.51 17.88
N PRO A 476 -20.09 0.20 17.12
CA PRO A 476 -19.96 -0.70 15.98
C PRO A 476 -19.19 -0.03 14.85
N VAL A 477 -18.37 -0.81 14.13
CA VAL A 477 -17.83 -0.42 12.84
C VAL A 477 -18.95 -0.51 11.80
N LYS A 478 -19.24 0.61 11.13
CA LYS A 478 -20.14 0.61 9.98
C LYS A 478 -19.38 0.08 8.77
N VAL A 479 -19.87 -1.02 8.19
CA VAL A 479 -19.41 -1.52 6.90
C VAL A 479 -20.46 -1.16 5.86
N GLU A 480 -20.04 -0.57 4.76
CA GLU A 480 -20.90 -0.24 3.62
C GLU A 480 -20.56 -1.16 2.45
N LEU A 481 -21.58 -1.79 1.87
CA LEU A 481 -21.45 -2.59 0.65
C LEU A 481 -21.85 -1.72 -0.54
N HIS A 482 -20.98 -1.71 -1.55
CA HIS A 482 -21.15 -0.94 -2.78
C HIS A 482 -21.24 -1.86 -3.99
N GLN A 483 -22.05 -1.48 -4.97
CA GLN A 483 -22.00 -2.03 -6.32
C GLN A 483 -21.10 -1.13 -7.18
N ALA A 484 -20.11 -1.72 -7.83
CA ALA A 484 -19.27 -1.04 -8.81
C ALA A 484 -19.97 -1.04 -10.17
N LEU A 485 -20.18 0.14 -10.74
CA LEU A 485 -20.84 0.37 -12.04
C LEU A 485 -19.82 0.90 -13.04
N GLY A 486 -18.73 0.15 -13.20
CA GLY A 486 -17.59 0.52 -14.05
C GLY A 486 -16.70 1.58 -13.41
N VAL A 487 -17.01 2.86 -13.66
CA VAL A 487 -16.19 4.02 -13.23
C VAL A 487 -16.78 4.74 -12.02
N ASP A 488 -18.09 4.61 -11.81
CA ASP A 488 -18.80 5.09 -10.62
C ASP A 488 -19.31 3.91 -9.79
N TRP A 489 -19.77 4.18 -8.58
CA TRP A 489 -20.25 3.19 -7.62
C TRP A 489 -21.45 3.73 -6.85
N ARG A 490 -22.26 2.82 -6.29
CA ARG A 490 -23.38 3.15 -5.40
C ARG A 490 -23.37 2.29 -4.15
N THR A 491 -23.59 2.89 -2.98
CA THR A 491 -23.88 2.13 -1.76
C THR A 491 -25.22 1.43 -1.92
N VAL A 492 -25.27 0.12 -1.62
CA VAL A 492 -26.49 -0.69 -1.77
C VAL A 492 -26.99 -1.25 -0.45
N ALA A 493 -26.08 -1.57 0.48
CA ALA A 493 -26.41 -2.06 1.81
C ALA A 493 -25.38 -1.60 2.85
N THR A 494 -25.76 -1.71 4.13
CA THR A 494 -24.86 -1.43 5.26
C THR A 494 -24.99 -2.53 6.32
N ALA A 495 -23.90 -2.80 7.04
CA ALA A 495 -23.86 -3.70 8.18
C ALA A 495 -23.18 -3.01 9.37
N GLN A 496 -23.48 -3.49 10.58
CA GLN A 496 -22.87 -3.01 11.82
C GLN A 496 -22.10 -4.14 12.49
N LEU A 497 -20.78 -3.99 12.55
CA LEU A 497 -19.84 -4.96 13.10
C LEU A 497 -19.55 -4.58 14.56
N GLN A 498 -20.01 -5.40 15.51
CA GLN A 498 -19.86 -5.16 16.94
C GLN A 498 -18.47 -5.62 17.41
N LEU A 499 -17.73 -4.73 18.09
CA LEU A 499 -16.34 -4.98 18.47
C LEU A 499 -16.15 -5.56 19.89
N GLN A 500 -17.20 -5.59 20.72
CA GLN A 500 -17.16 -6.05 22.12
C GLN A 500 -16.53 -7.45 22.28
N GLN A 501 -16.71 -8.34 21.30
CA GLN A 501 -16.17 -9.70 21.31
C GLN A 501 -14.63 -9.75 21.44
N LEU A 502 -13.91 -8.69 21.05
CA LEU A 502 -12.46 -8.54 21.20
C LEU A 502 -11.99 -8.29 22.64
N LEU A 503 -12.90 -7.85 23.52
CA LEU A 503 -12.64 -7.69 24.96
C LEU A 503 -12.89 -9.01 25.70
N GLU A 504 -13.79 -9.85 25.18
CA GLU A 504 -14.24 -11.09 25.81
C GLU A 504 -13.42 -12.32 25.40
N GLN A 505 -12.89 -12.35 24.17
CA GLN A 505 -12.25 -13.53 23.58
C GLN A 505 -10.79 -13.26 23.18
N GLN A 506 -9.91 -14.23 23.45
CA GLN A 506 -8.50 -14.18 23.06
C GLN A 506 -8.28 -14.95 21.75
N GLY A 507 -7.65 -14.33 20.75
CA GLY A 507 -7.28 -14.97 19.48
C GLY A 507 -8.00 -14.38 18.26
N LYS A 508 -8.31 -15.23 17.27
CA LYS A 508 -9.12 -14.86 16.08
C LYS A 508 -10.60 -15.10 16.39
N VAL A 509 -11.39 -14.02 16.43
CA VAL A 509 -12.85 -14.04 16.57
C VAL A 509 -13.48 -14.03 15.18
N TYR A 510 -14.30 -15.02 14.87
CA TYR A 510 -15.01 -15.14 13.58
C TYR A 510 -16.47 -14.73 13.74
N GLY A 511 -17.03 -14.00 12.77
CA GLY A 511 -18.40 -13.50 12.83
C GLY A 511 -19.07 -13.39 11.48
N SER A 512 -20.40 -13.37 11.50
CA SER A 512 -21.25 -13.03 10.36
C SER A 512 -22.31 -12.02 10.80
N ILE A 513 -22.50 -10.97 10.00
CA ILE A 513 -23.43 -9.86 10.28
C ILE A 513 -24.40 -9.64 9.10
N PRO A 514 -25.67 -9.30 9.36
CA PRO A 514 -26.64 -9.05 8.30
C PRO A 514 -26.31 -7.76 7.54
N LEU A 515 -26.44 -7.82 6.21
CA LEU A 515 -26.40 -6.67 5.31
C LEU A 515 -27.82 -6.14 5.15
N VAL A 516 -28.06 -4.90 5.57
CA VAL A 516 -29.35 -4.20 5.49
C VAL A 516 -29.35 -3.29 4.28
N GLY A 517 -30.27 -3.53 3.34
CA GLY A 517 -30.40 -2.72 2.12
C GLY A 517 -30.81 -1.28 2.43
N ILE A 518 -30.29 -0.33 1.64
CA ILE A 518 -30.62 1.12 1.78
C ILE A 518 -32.00 1.44 1.20
N HIS A 519 -32.45 0.68 0.19
CA HIS A 519 -33.76 0.79 -0.43
C HIS A 519 -34.75 -0.21 0.19
N GLU A 520 -36.02 0.19 0.34
CA GLU A 520 -37.03 -0.61 1.04
C GLU A 520 -37.32 -1.97 0.36
N ASP A 521 -37.13 -2.04 -0.97
CA ASP A 521 -37.35 -3.23 -1.79
C ASP A 521 -36.51 -4.45 -1.36
N ALA A 522 -35.40 -4.23 -0.64
CA ALA A 522 -34.46 -5.28 -0.25
C ALA A 522 -33.87 -5.07 1.17
N ARG A 523 -34.71 -4.85 2.19
CA ARG A 523 -34.27 -4.69 3.59
C ARG A 523 -33.31 -5.80 4.08
N SER A 524 -33.43 -7.04 3.60
CA SER A 524 -32.48 -8.13 3.87
C SER A 524 -31.63 -8.41 2.62
N PHE A 525 -30.44 -7.81 2.59
CA PHE A 525 -29.57 -7.83 1.41
C PHE A 525 -28.64 -9.05 1.38
N GLY A 526 -28.32 -9.61 2.54
CA GLY A 526 -27.39 -10.72 2.67
C GLY A 526 -26.77 -10.85 4.06
N SER A 527 -25.64 -11.53 4.13
CA SER A 527 -24.75 -11.49 5.29
C SER A 527 -23.29 -11.29 4.87
N LEU A 528 -22.47 -10.73 5.76
CA LEU A 528 -21.05 -10.47 5.58
C LEU A 528 -20.24 -11.26 6.60
N GLU A 529 -19.33 -12.10 6.12
CA GLU A 529 -18.41 -12.89 6.94
C GLU A 529 -17.10 -12.13 7.15
N TYR A 530 -16.62 -12.11 8.40
CA TYR A 530 -15.40 -11.42 8.80
C TYR A 530 -14.69 -12.18 9.93
N TRP A 531 -13.43 -11.81 10.19
CA TRP A 531 -12.79 -12.08 11.47
C TRP A 531 -11.99 -10.89 11.99
N LEU A 532 -11.84 -10.86 13.30
CA LEU A 532 -11.09 -9.89 14.08
C LEU A 532 -10.00 -10.61 14.87
N ARG A 533 -8.85 -9.99 15.09
CA ARG A 533 -7.81 -10.52 15.99
C ARG A 533 -7.07 -9.39 16.65
N LEU A 534 -6.93 -9.45 17.97
CA LEU A 534 -6.09 -8.53 18.74
C LEU A 534 -4.80 -9.25 19.16
N LYS A 535 -3.62 -8.66 18.89
CA LYS A 535 -2.32 -9.31 19.14
C LYS A 535 -2.05 -9.49 20.64
N ASN A 536 -2.39 -8.48 21.45
CA ASN A 536 -2.33 -8.54 22.91
C ASN A 536 -3.76 -8.43 23.47
N PRO A 537 -4.24 -9.32 24.37
CA PRO A 537 -5.57 -9.19 24.96
C PRO A 537 -5.63 -7.97 25.89
N ILE A 538 -6.70 -7.17 25.79
CA ILE A 538 -6.95 -6.06 26.72
C ILE A 538 -7.58 -6.65 27.98
N THR A 539 -6.75 -6.91 28.99
CA THR A 539 -7.24 -7.29 30.32
C THR A 539 -7.91 -6.08 30.97
N GLU A 540 -9.23 -6.03 30.97
CA GLU A 540 -9.96 -5.04 31.78
C GLU A 540 -9.60 -5.22 33.27
N THR A 541 -8.98 -4.20 33.87
CA THR A 541 -8.64 -4.17 35.30
C THR A 541 -9.90 -3.91 36.13
N THR A 542 -10.72 -4.96 36.28
CA THR A 542 -11.97 -4.97 37.07
C THR A 542 -11.77 -4.80 38.59
N SER A 543 -10.52 -4.62 39.04
CA SER A 543 -10.15 -4.41 40.45
C SER A 543 -10.73 -3.14 41.07
N THR A 544 -10.80 -2.03 40.33
CA THR A 544 -11.09 -0.67 40.87
C THR A 544 -12.46 -0.54 41.56
N ASN A 545 -13.39 -1.49 41.32
CA ASN A 545 -14.70 -1.54 41.98
C ASN A 545 -14.86 -2.68 43.01
N GLN A 546 -14.08 -3.76 42.96
CA GLN A 546 -14.17 -4.83 43.98
C GLN A 546 -13.50 -4.43 45.31
N ASP A 547 -12.39 -3.70 45.26
CA ASP A 547 -11.67 -3.27 46.47
C ASP A 547 -12.48 -2.28 47.32
N LYS A 548 -13.46 -1.57 46.71
CA LYS A 548 -14.39 -0.71 47.45
C LYS A 548 -15.52 -1.45 48.16
N MET A 549 -15.87 -2.67 47.72
CA MET A 549 -16.87 -3.49 48.43
C MET A 549 -16.23 -4.25 49.60
N LYS A 550 -14.98 -4.72 49.45
CA LYS A 550 -14.23 -5.38 50.53
C LYS A 550 -13.76 -4.45 51.65
N ALA A 551 -13.80 -3.13 51.44
CA ALA A 551 -13.43 -2.12 52.43
C ALA A 551 -14.58 -1.65 53.34
N VAL A 552 -15.80 -2.19 53.18
CA VAL A 552 -16.98 -1.81 53.96
C VAL A 552 -17.37 -2.87 55.00
N ASP A 553 -17.14 -4.16 54.71
CA ASP A 553 -17.43 -5.27 55.63
C ASP A 553 -16.28 -5.52 56.64
N GLN A 554 -15.99 -4.53 57.48
CA GLN A 554 -15.29 -4.72 58.76
C GLN A 554 -16.11 -4.07 59.90
N PRO A 555 -16.78 -4.86 60.76
CA PRO A 555 -17.43 -4.33 61.95
C PRO A 555 -16.41 -3.94 63.02
N GLN A 556 -16.79 -2.97 63.87
CA GLN A 556 -16.10 -2.62 65.11
C GLN A 556 -16.51 -3.55 66.26
#